data_AF-A0A2N5WZY0-F1
#
_entry.id   AF-A0A2N5WZY0-F1
#
_cell.length_a   1.000
_cell.length_b   1.000
_cell.length_c   1.000
_cell.angle_alpha   90.00
_cell.angle_beta   90.00
_cell.angle_gamma   90.00
#
_symmetry.space_group_name_H-M   'P 1'
#
loop_
_entity.id
_entity.type
_entity.pdbx_description
1 polymer ?
#
loop_
_entity_poly.entity_id
_entity_poly.type
_entity_poly.pdbx_seq_one_letter_code
_entity_poly.pdbx_strand_id
1 'polypeptide(L)'
;MKTSTSLSKKEVAKLKQDRRLAKRQINRMTKALPQPLADKEERIPETLKHAESAPLEKLRHLYALFDELSEHTSRFTACGSGCGDCCRKPVSLSELEIAYIEAETGVTRSTTLIVREGVGDCPFLKDQRCTIYHARPFVCRRHATYSSDNYWCHPDRCNEVEIGLVKFSGMETAMRNLRTIAGAARIFDIRDVFEPVE
;
A
#
# COMPACT_ATOMS: atom_id res chain seq x y z
N MET A 1 -1.67 14.19 -21.60
CA MET A 1 -1.98 12.76 -21.85
C MET A 1 -0.95 12.18 -22.81
N LYS A 2 0.11 11.54 -22.31
CA LYS A 2 1.07 10.86 -23.20
C LYS A 2 0.44 9.55 -23.67
N THR A 3 0.51 9.39 -24.98
CA THR A 3 0.21 8.24 -25.83
C THR A 3 0.32 6.88 -25.14
N SER A 4 -0.68 6.03 -25.36
CA SER A 4 -0.60 4.57 -25.22
C SER A 4 0.64 4.07 -25.96
N THR A 5 1.75 3.90 -25.25
CA THR A 5 2.96 3.29 -25.80
C THR A 5 2.69 1.79 -25.87
N SER A 6 2.65 1.25 -27.07
CA SER A 6 2.50 -0.18 -27.27
C SER A 6 3.73 -0.89 -26.69
N LEU A 7 3.50 -1.82 -25.75
CA LEU A 7 4.54 -2.64 -25.15
C LEU A 7 5.41 -3.29 -26.23
N SER A 8 6.73 -3.27 -26.07
CA SER A 8 7.63 -3.97 -26.97
C SER A 8 7.41 -5.48 -26.93
N LYS A 9 7.86 -6.21 -27.96
CA LYS A 9 7.80 -7.69 -27.98
C LYS A 9 8.44 -8.32 -26.73
N LYS A 10 9.53 -7.71 -26.22
CA LYS A 10 10.22 -8.15 -24.99
C LYS A 10 9.36 -7.91 -23.76
N GLU A 11 8.71 -6.77 -23.65
CA GLU A 11 7.83 -6.42 -22.54
C GLU A 11 6.56 -7.27 -22.50
N VAL A 12 5.97 -7.58 -23.66
CA VAL A 12 4.85 -8.52 -23.76
C VAL A 12 5.25 -9.91 -23.24
N ALA A 13 6.44 -10.39 -23.61
CA ALA A 13 6.96 -11.66 -23.13
C ALA A 13 7.20 -11.66 -21.61
N LYS A 14 7.84 -10.61 -21.08
CA LYS A 14 8.06 -10.42 -19.64
C LYS A 14 6.74 -10.32 -18.88
N LEU A 15 5.77 -9.55 -19.35
CA LEU A 15 4.46 -9.41 -18.72
C LEU A 15 3.76 -10.76 -18.59
N LYS A 16 3.80 -11.58 -19.64
CA LYS A 16 3.22 -12.94 -19.64
C LYS A 16 3.92 -13.83 -18.61
N GLN A 17 5.25 -13.75 -18.50
CA GLN A 17 6.03 -14.48 -17.50
C GLN A 17 5.71 -14.02 -16.08
N ASP A 18 5.72 -12.71 -15.84
CA ASP A 18 5.48 -12.12 -14.53
C ASP A 18 4.05 -12.36 -14.03
N ARG A 19 3.04 -12.28 -14.91
CA ARG A 19 1.66 -12.67 -14.55
C ARG A 19 1.56 -14.14 -14.15
N ARG A 20 2.26 -15.05 -14.86
CA ARG A 20 2.30 -16.47 -14.52
C ARG A 20 2.99 -16.71 -13.18
N LEU A 21 4.11 -16.02 -12.93
CA LEU A 21 4.84 -16.11 -11.67
C LEU A 21 4.02 -15.54 -10.52
N ALA A 22 3.44 -14.35 -10.68
CA ALA A 22 2.56 -13.73 -9.69
C ALA A 22 1.43 -14.67 -9.29
N LYS A 23 0.71 -15.26 -10.26
CA LYS A 23 -0.34 -16.25 -9.95
C LYS A 23 0.19 -17.43 -9.14
N ARG A 24 1.38 -17.95 -9.47
CA ARG A 24 2.00 -19.07 -8.72
C ARG A 24 2.40 -18.64 -7.30
N GLN A 25 3.03 -17.49 -7.14
CA GLN A 25 3.46 -16.98 -5.84
C GLN A 25 2.28 -16.66 -4.94
N ILE A 26 1.22 -16.05 -5.47
CA ILE A 26 -0.04 -15.82 -4.77
C ILE A 26 -0.62 -17.16 -4.28
N ASN A 27 -0.72 -18.16 -5.15
CA ASN A 27 -1.22 -19.48 -4.76
C ASN A 27 -0.36 -20.15 -3.67
N ARG A 28 0.96 -20.00 -3.74
CA ARG A 28 1.87 -20.54 -2.71
C ARG A 28 1.74 -19.78 -1.39
N MET A 29 1.64 -18.46 -1.46
CA MET A 29 1.40 -17.59 -0.32
C MET A 29 0.11 -17.97 0.39
N THR A 30 -1.01 -18.05 -0.34
CA THR A 30 -2.32 -18.40 0.23
C THR A 30 -2.28 -19.77 0.91
N LYS A 31 -1.59 -20.76 0.32
CA LYS A 31 -1.42 -22.09 0.93
C LYS A 31 -0.50 -22.11 2.15
N ALA A 32 0.44 -21.17 2.23
CA ALA A 32 1.41 -21.06 3.31
C ALA A 32 0.96 -20.12 4.44
N LEU A 33 -0.16 -19.41 4.26
CA LEU A 33 -0.71 -18.52 5.28
C LEU A 33 -1.26 -19.36 6.44
N PRO A 34 -0.83 -19.13 7.68
CA PRO A 34 -1.36 -19.83 8.83
C PRO A 34 -2.87 -19.61 8.96
N GLN A 35 -3.63 -20.69 9.18
CA GLN A 35 -5.09 -20.60 9.35
C GLN A 35 -5.51 -19.60 10.44
N PRO A 36 -4.84 -19.50 11.61
CA PRO A 36 -5.19 -18.49 12.60
C PRO A 36 -5.08 -17.04 12.10
N LEU A 37 -4.15 -16.77 11.18
CA LEU A 37 -4.02 -15.42 10.59
C LEU A 37 -5.04 -15.18 9.49
N ALA A 38 -5.35 -16.19 8.68
CA ALA A 38 -6.45 -16.11 7.71
C ALA A 38 -7.78 -15.81 8.42
N ASP A 39 -8.04 -16.50 9.53
CA ASP A 39 -9.18 -16.28 10.40
C ASP A 39 -9.23 -14.87 11.00
N LYS A 40 -8.08 -14.33 11.46
CA LYS A 40 -7.99 -12.94 11.93
C LYS A 40 -8.30 -11.96 10.80
N GLU A 41 -7.76 -12.19 9.61
CA GLU A 41 -8.00 -11.38 8.41
C GLU A 41 -9.48 -11.36 8.06
N GLU A 42 -10.17 -12.50 8.10
CA GLU A 42 -11.59 -12.59 7.80
C GLU A 42 -12.45 -11.85 8.84
N ARG A 43 -12.10 -11.97 10.14
CA ARG A 43 -12.89 -11.42 11.25
C ARG A 43 -12.62 -9.95 11.53
N ILE A 44 -11.53 -9.36 11.03
CA ILE A 44 -11.13 -7.98 11.36
C ILE A 44 -12.24 -6.93 11.17
N PRO A 45 -13.14 -7.00 10.15
CA PRO A 45 -14.20 -6.01 10.02
C PRO A 45 -15.15 -6.01 11.22
N GLU A 46 -15.60 -7.18 11.64
CA GLU A 46 -16.54 -7.32 12.76
C GLU A 46 -15.83 -7.02 14.09
N THR A 47 -14.58 -7.46 14.25
CA THR A 47 -13.77 -7.12 15.43
C THR A 47 -13.65 -5.61 15.63
N LEU A 48 -13.31 -4.86 14.58
CA LEU A 48 -13.17 -3.39 14.70
C LEU A 48 -14.51 -2.68 14.80
N LYS A 49 -15.57 -3.20 14.19
CA LYS A 49 -16.92 -2.66 14.30
C LYS A 49 -17.43 -2.71 15.74
N HIS A 50 -17.19 -3.80 16.45
CA HIS A 50 -17.64 -3.98 17.83
C HIS A 50 -16.68 -3.43 18.90
N ALA A 51 -15.45 -3.06 18.54
CA ALA A 51 -14.52 -2.44 19.48
C ALA A 51 -15.00 -1.04 19.92
N GLU A 52 -14.93 -0.75 21.22
CA GLU A 52 -15.27 0.55 21.81
C GLU A 52 -14.14 1.60 21.68
N SER A 53 -13.04 1.25 21.03
CA SER A 53 -11.87 2.11 20.89
C SER A 53 -12.06 3.27 19.90
N ALA A 54 -11.28 4.33 20.03
CA ALA A 54 -11.28 5.43 19.06
C ALA A 54 -10.87 4.96 17.64
N PRO A 55 -11.30 5.65 16.56
CA PRO A 55 -10.96 5.26 15.18
C PRO A 55 -9.46 5.10 14.92
N LEU A 56 -8.62 5.93 15.54
CA LEU A 56 -7.16 5.86 15.41
C LEU A 56 -6.60 4.56 15.98
N GLU A 57 -7.08 4.13 17.15
CA GLU A 57 -6.70 2.84 17.75
C GLU A 57 -7.17 1.66 16.89
N LYS A 58 -8.36 1.75 16.28
CA LYS A 58 -8.83 0.72 15.35
C LYS A 58 -7.94 0.63 14.12
N LEU A 59 -7.45 1.76 13.61
CA LEU A 59 -6.49 1.80 12.50
C LEU A 59 -5.15 1.17 12.90
N ARG A 60 -4.64 1.45 14.11
CA ARG A 60 -3.45 0.77 14.66
C ARG A 60 -3.62 -0.74 14.70
N HIS A 61 -4.76 -1.24 15.17
CA HIS A 61 -5.05 -2.68 15.19
C HIS A 61 -5.10 -3.27 13.77
N LEU A 62 -5.72 -2.57 12.82
CA LEU A 62 -5.74 -3.00 11.42
C LEU A 62 -4.33 -3.10 10.84
N TYR A 63 -3.46 -2.13 11.13
CA TYR A 63 -2.09 -2.11 10.62
C TYR A 63 -1.17 -3.11 11.32
N ALA A 64 -1.36 -3.36 12.62
CA ALA A 64 -0.67 -4.45 13.30
C ALA A 64 -0.94 -5.81 12.64
N LEU A 65 -2.20 -6.07 12.25
CA LEU A 65 -2.53 -7.28 11.49
C LEU A 65 -1.88 -7.30 10.10
N PHE A 66 -1.72 -6.15 9.43
CA PHE A 66 -0.99 -6.08 8.16
C PHE A 66 0.47 -6.49 8.34
N ASP A 67 1.09 -6.05 9.43
CA ASP A 67 2.49 -6.34 9.70
C ASP A 67 2.67 -7.83 10.03
N GLU A 68 1.79 -8.43 10.83
CA GLU A 68 1.73 -9.89 11.04
C GLU A 68 1.56 -10.66 9.71
N LEU A 69 0.66 -10.21 8.83
CA LEU A 69 0.48 -10.84 7.51
C LEU A 69 1.71 -10.64 6.61
N SER A 70 2.36 -9.48 6.67
CA SER A 70 3.55 -9.15 5.88
C SER A 70 4.73 -10.06 6.24
N GLU A 71 4.91 -10.39 7.52
CA GLU A 71 5.96 -11.31 7.97
C GLU A 71 5.88 -12.68 7.28
N HIS A 72 4.68 -13.19 7.03
CA HIS A 72 4.49 -14.47 6.35
C HIS A 72 4.50 -14.39 4.82
N THR A 73 4.11 -13.23 4.28
CA THR A 73 3.86 -13.05 2.84
C THR A 73 5.07 -12.46 2.10
N SER A 74 5.94 -11.72 2.79
CA SER A 74 7.10 -11.01 2.22
C SER A 74 8.01 -11.90 1.37
N ARG A 75 8.24 -13.16 1.76
CA ARG A 75 9.03 -14.15 1.01
C ARG A 75 8.46 -14.53 -0.38
N PHE A 76 7.21 -14.19 -0.66
CA PHE A 76 6.57 -14.42 -1.96
C PHE A 76 6.58 -13.18 -2.85
N THR A 77 7.13 -12.06 -2.35
CA THR A 77 7.12 -10.76 -3.00
C THR A 77 8.53 -10.35 -3.42
N ALA A 78 8.65 -9.59 -4.51
CA ALA A 78 9.91 -9.04 -4.97
C ALA A 78 10.25 -7.68 -4.30
N CYS A 79 9.28 -7.06 -3.65
CA CYS A 79 9.42 -5.75 -3.02
C CYS A 79 9.75 -5.88 -1.52
N GLY A 80 10.53 -4.93 -1.00
CA GLY A 80 10.87 -4.83 0.42
C GLY A 80 11.37 -3.43 0.79
N SER A 81 11.87 -3.27 2.01
CA SER A 81 12.56 -2.04 2.40
C SER A 81 13.74 -1.77 1.46
N GLY A 82 13.80 -0.58 0.85
CA GLY A 82 14.81 -0.20 -0.14
C GLY A 82 14.40 -0.33 -1.62
N CYS A 83 13.17 -0.75 -1.93
CA CYS A 83 12.69 -0.88 -3.31
C CYS A 83 12.31 0.48 -3.96
N GLY A 84 11.89 1.48 -3.19
CA GLY A 84 11.63 2.89 -3.59
C GLY A 84 10.61 3.19 -4.71
N ASP A 85 10.31 2.25 -5.61
CA ASP A 85 9.62 2.53 -6.87
C ASP A 85 8.15 2.91 -6.69
N CYS A 86 7.47 2.34 -5.71
CA CYS A 86 6.11 2.73 -5.38
C CYS A 86 6.04 4.10 -4.69
N CYS A 87 7.15 4.59 -4.11
CA CYS A 87 7.23 5.89 -3.46
C CYS A 87 7.35 7.05 -4.46
N ARG A 88 7.34 6.79 -5.77
CA ARG A 88 7.36 7.83 -6.81
C ARG A 88 6.00 8.01 -7.50
N LYS A 89 4.94 7.60 -6.81
CA LYS A 89 3.56 7.55 -7.30
C LYS A 89 2.63 8.30 -6.36
N PRO A 90 1.47 8.75 -6.87
CA PRO A 90 0.37 9.20 -6.03
C PRO A 90 0.03 8.16 -4.96
N VAL A 91 -0.05 8.60 -3.70
CA VAL A 91 -0.42 7.75 -2.57
C VAL A 91 -1.62 8.38 -1.88
N SER A 92 -2.77 7.73 -2.01
CA SER A 92 -4.02 8.21 -1.43
C SER A 92 -4.09 7.97 0.07
N LEU A 93 -4.39 9.03 0.83
CA LEU A 93 -4.60 9.04 2.27
C LEU A 93 -6.02 9.50 2.62
N SER A 94 -6.59 8.96 3.69
CA SER A 94 -7.70 9.59 4.41
C SER A 94 -7.20 10.47 5.56
N GLU A 95 -8.04 11.36 6.09
CA GLU A 95 -7.72 12.14 7.31
C GLU A 95 -7.24 11.27 8.48
N LEU A 96 -7.85 10.10 8.64
CA LEU A 96 -7.46 9.13 9.67
C LEU A 96 -6.02 8.61 9.47
N GLU A 97 -5.59 8.41 8.22
CA GLU A 97 -4.23 7.98 7.90
C GLU A 97 -3.22 9.12 8.08
N ILE A 98 -3.62 10.37 7.82
CA ILE A 98 -2.79 11.55 8.12
C ILE A 98 -2.54 11.64 9.63
N ALA A 99 -3.61 11.59 10.43
CA ALA A 99 -3.49 11.62 11.89
C ALA A 99 -2.65 10.45 12.43
N TYR A 100 -2.75 9.28 11.82
CA TYR A 100 -1.90 8.14 12.15
C TYR A 100 -0.42 8.41 11.84
N ILE A 101 -0.09 8.92 10.64
CA ILE A 101 1.30 9.26 10.30
C ILE A 101 1.85 10.31 11.27
N GLU A 102 1.09 11.35 11.58
CA GLU A 102 1.48 12.39 12.54
C GLU A 102 1.77 11.79 13.93
N ALA A 103 0.89 10.92 14.42
CA ALA A 103 1.01 10.30 15.73
C ALA A 103 2.19 9.32 15.84
N GLU A 104 2.45 8.52 14.80
CA GLU A 104 3.50 7.49 14.83
C GLU A 104 4.89 8.04 14.49
N THR A 105 4.97 9.14 13.74
CA THR A 105 6.25 9.66 13.21
C THR A 105 6.66 11.01 13.80
N GLY A 106 5.71 11.76 14.38
CA GLY A 106 5.92 13.14 14.82
C GLY A 106 5.99 14.16 13.67
N VAL A 107 5.91 13.73 12.41
CA VAL A 107 5.91 14.63 11.26
C VAL A 107 4.53 15.24 11.09
N THR A 108 4.43 16.56 11.18
CA THR A 108 3.16 17.29 11.05
C THR A 108 2.80 17.56 9.59
N ARG A 109 1.50 17.54 9.27
CA ARG A 109 1.03 17.98 7.95
C ARG A 109 1.35 19.46 7.70
N SER A 110 1.46 19.82 6.42
CA SER A 110 1.58 21.20 5.97
C SER A 110 0.31 21.99 6.29
N THR A 111 0.47 23.26 6.67
CA THR A 111 -0.65 24.18 6.86
C THR A 111 -1.27 24.62 5.53
N THR A 112 -0.56 24.41 4.41
CA THR A 112 -0.99 24.77 3.07
C THR A 112 -1.00 23.52 2.19
N LEU A 113 -2.19 23.14 1.69
CA LEU A 113 -2.31 22.01 0.77
C LEU A 113 -2.00 22.46 -0.66
N ILE A 114 -0.92 21.94 -1.22
CA ILE A 114 -0.52 22.18 -2.62
C ILE A 114 -0.86 20.92 -3.41
N VAL A 115 -1.82 21.01 -4.32
CA VAL A 115 -2.22 19.88 -5.17
C VAL A 115 -1.13 19.62 -6.21
N ARG A 116 -0.52 18.44 -6.16
CA ARG A 116 0.54 18.01 -7.08
C ARG A 116 -0.02 17.03 -8.12
N GLU A 117 0.08 17.37 -9.41
CA GLU A 117 -0.34 16.48 -10.50
C GLU A 117 0.76 15.51 -10.96
N GLY A 118 0.36 14.34 -11.46
CA GLY A 118 1.28 13.38 -12.08
C GLY A 118 2.14 12.56 -11.11
N VAL A 119 3.23 11.99 -11.62
CA VAL A 119 4.23 11.24 -10.84
C VAL A 119 5.23 12.17 -10.19
N GLY A 120 5.68 11.82 -8.99
CA GLY A 120 6.63 12.60 -8.21
C GLY A 120 7.00 11.86 -6.93
N ASP A 121 8.11 12.24 -6.33
CA ASP A 121 8.62 11.57 -5.15
C ASP A 121 7.74 11.81 -3.92
N CYS A 122 7.53 10.75 -3.15
CA CYS A 122 6.90 10.80 -1.85
C CYS A 122 7.78 11.65 -0.92
N PRO A 123 7.19 12.52 -0.10
CA PRO A 123 7.94 13.34 0.85
C PRO A 123 8.80 12.51 1.83
N PHE A 124 8.46 11.23 2.02
CA PHE A 124 9.18 10.31 2.90
C PHE A 124 10.17 9.38 2.16
N LEU A 125 10.48 9.65 0.89
CA LEU A 125 11.46 8.88 0.12
C LEU A 125 12.86 9.50 0.27
N LYS A 126 13.80 8.75 0.88
CA LYS A 126 15.21 9.12 1.03
C LYS A 126 16.10 7.93 0.72
N ASP A 127 17.09 8.08 -0.15
CA ASP A 127 18.03 7.03 -0.55
C ASP A 127 17.34 5.69 -0.93
N GLN A 128 16.27 5.76 -1.74
CA GLN A 128 15.44 4.62 -2.16
C GLN A 128 14.65 3.94 -1.03
N ARG A 129 14.63 4.53 0.17
CA ARG A 129 14.00 3.98 1.37
C ARG A 129 12.88 4.91 1.84
N CYS A 130 11.83 4.31 2.36
CA CYS A 130 10.76 5.05 3.02
C CYS A 130 11.18 5.32 4.47
N THR A 131 11.28 6.58 4.85
CA THR A 131 11.65 6.99 6.22
C THR A 131 10.58 6.63 7.25
N ILE A 132 9.32 6.54 6.81
CA ILE A 132 8.17 6.15 7.64
C ILE A 132 7.69 4.71 7.36
N TYR A 133 8.60 3.78 7.01
CA TYR A 133 8.21 2.43 6.56
C TYR A 133 7.24 1.71 7.52
N HIS A 134 7.41 1.92 8.84
CA HIS A 134 6.59 1.35 9.90
C HIS A 134 5.21 2.02 10.04
N ALA A 135 5.06 3.27 9.57
CA ALA A 135 3.83 4.05 9.61
C ALA A 135 3.20 4.24 8.21
N ARG A 136 3.55 3.37 7.26
CA ARG A 136 3.03 3.45 5.88
C ARG A 136 1.49 3.37 5.85
N PRO A 137 0.84 4.12 4.96
CA PRO A 137 -0.61 4.09 4.81
C PRO A 137 -1.10 2.78 4.18
N PHE A 138 -2.40 2.57 4.21
CA PHE A 138 -3.06 1.34 3.77
C PHE A 138 -2.71 0.97 2.33
N VAL A 139 -2.72 1.96 1.43
CA VAL A 139 -2.42 1.74 0.01
C VAL A 139 -0.97 1.29 -0.21
N CYS A 140 -0.04 1.74 0.64
CA CYS A 140 1.36 1.32 0.59
C CYS A 140 1.56 -0.07 1.19
N ARG A 141 0.84 -0.42 2.28
CA ARG A 141 0.92 -1.74 2.91
C ARG A 141 0.38 -2.86 2.01
N ARG A 142 -0.74 -2.60 1.33
CA ARG A 142 -1.35 -3.58 0.42
C ARG A 142 -0.64 -3.71 -0.94
N HIS A 143 0.24 -2.77 -1.28
CA HIS A 143 0.95 -2.78 -2.56
C HIS A 143 2.15 -3.71 -2.49
N ALA A 144 1.94 -4.98 -2.83
CA ALA A 144 2.99 -5.98 -2.86
C ALA A 144 3.07 -6.67 -4.23
N THR A 145 4.28 -6.78 -4.74
CA THR A 145 4.56 -7.30 -6.09
C THR A 145 4.99 -8.76 -6.01
N TYR A 146 4.19 -9.65 -6.59
CA TYR A 146 4.43 -11.10 -6.61
C TYR A 146 5.13 -11.58 -7.90
N SER A 147 5.58 -10.66 -8.76
CA SER A 147 6.37 -10.96 -9.95
C SER A 147 7.84 -11.24 -9.61
N SER A 148 8.68 -11.41 -10.64
CA SER A 148 10.11 -11.73 -10.48
C SER A 148 10.92 -10.59 -9.87
N ASP A 149 10.54 -9.35 -10.18
CA ASP A 149 11.19 -8.12 -9.76
C ASP A 149 10.15 -6.99 -9.61
N ASN A 150 10.63 -5.79 -9.28
CA ASN A 150 9.87 -4.56 -9.20
C ASN A 150 9.72 -3.84 -10.55
N TYR A 151 10.04 -4.48 -11.69
CA TYR A 151 10.08 -3.80 -12.99
C TYR A 151 8.79 -3.01 -13.21
N TRP A 152 7.62 -3.65 -13.17
CA TRP A 152 6.34 -2.99 -13.44
C TRP A 152 5.92 -1.95 -12.38
N CYS A 153 6.65 -1.84 -11.27
CA CYS A 153 6.41 -0.82 -10.27
C CYS A 153 7.02 0.53 -10.64
N HIS A 154 7.94 0.61 -11.60
CA HIS A 154 8.59 1.88 -11.94
C HIS A 154 7.60 2.93 -12.49
N PRO A 155 7.75 4.22 -12.14
CA PRO A 155 6.83 5.29 -12.56
C PRO A 155 6.53 5.35 -14.05
N ASP A 156 7.53 5.09 -14.88
CA ASP A 156 7.38 5.17 -16.34
C ASP A 156 6.38 4.17 -16.93
N ARG A 157 6.13 3.05 -16.23
CA ARG A 157 5.38 1.89 -16.78
C ARG A 157 4.30 1.36 -15.86
N CYS A 158 4.17 1.89 -14.65
CA CYS A 158 3.23 1.36 -13.66
C CYS A 158 1.76 1.52 -14.03
N ASN A 159 1.46 2.35 -15.02
CA ASN A 159 0.10 2.57 -15.54
C ASN A 159 -0.14 1.83 -16.86
N GLU A 160 0.85 1.11 -17.39
CA GLU A 160 0.74 0.42 -18.68
C GLU A 160 0.12 -0.98 -18.54
N VAL A 161 0.25 -1.59 -17.36
CA VAL A 161 -0.15 -2.98 -17.15
C VAL A 161 -0.75 -3.21 -15.78
N GLU A 162 -1.69 -4.14 -15.72
CA GLU A 162 -2.14 -4.74 -14.46
C GLU A 162 -1.44 -6.07 -14.22
N ILE A 163 -0.81 -6.18 -13.04
CA ILE A 163 -0.27 -7.41 -12.47
C ILE A 163 -1.08 -7.70 -11.21
N GLY A 164 -1.65 -8.90 -11.14
CA GLY A 164 -2.57 -9.27 -10.06
C GLY A 164 -1.96 -9.01 -8.68
N LEU A 165 -2.68 -8.26 -7.86
CA LEU A 165 -2.38 -8.04 -6.45
C LEU A 165 -3.18 -9.03 -5.59
N VAL A 166 -2.59 -9.42 -4.47
CA VAL A 166 -3.33 -10.13 -3.42
C VAL A 166 -4.30 -9.16 -2.77
N LYS A 167 -5.52 -9.64 -2.53
CA LYS A 167 -6.55 -8.89 -1.82
C LYS A 167 -6.81 -9.59 -0.49
N PHE A 168 -6.67 -8.84 0.59
CA PHE A 168 -7.15 -9.21 1.92
C PHE A 168 -8.52 -8.53 2.08
N SER A 169 -9.59 -9.28 1.81
CA SER A 169 -10.95 -8.74 1.68
C SER A 169 -11.51 -8.21 3.01
N GLY A 170 -11.16 -8.85 4.13
CA GLY A 170 -11.50 -8.37 5.45
C GLY A 170 -10.78 -7.06 5.75
N MET A 171 -9.49 -6.95 5.45
CA MET A 171 -8.75 -5.70 5.67
C MET A 171 -9.27 -4.53 4.83
N GLU A 172 -9.57 -4.78 3.55
CA GLU A 172 -10.19 -3.79 2.66
C GLU A 172 -11.55 -3.34 3.18
N THR A 173 -12.33 -4.26 3.76
CA THR A 173 -13.64 -3.95 4.33
C THR A 173 -13.53 -3.18 5.64
N ALA A 174 -12.61 -3.59 6.52
CA ALA A 174 -12.31 -2.86 7.75
C ALA A 174 -11.85 -1.42 7.45
N MET A 175 -10.91 -1.23 6.51
CA MET A 175 -10.43 0.10 6.14
C MET A 175 -11.56 0.98 5.57
N ARG A 176 -12.41 0.42 4.72
CA ARG A 176 -13.58 1.12 4.17
C ARG A 176 -14.51 1.56 5.29
N ASN A 177 -14.82 0.67 6.23
CA ASN A 177 -15.69 0.99 7.37
C ASN A 177 -15.08 2.08 8.27
N LEU A 178 -13.77 2.01 8.54
CA LEU A 178 -13.07 3.03 9.34
C LEU A 178 -13.10 4.41 8.67
N ARG A 179 -12.88 4.48 7.35
CA ARG A 179 -12.98 5.73 6.59
C ARG A 179 -14.36 6.35 6.69
N THR A 180 -15.42 5.54 6.62
CA THR A 180 -16.80 6.00 6.77
C THR A 180 -17.06 6.53 8.19
N ILE A 181 -16.66 5.78 9.23
CA ILE A 181 -16.89 6.16 10.64
C ILE A 181 -16.12 7.44 11.01
N ALA A 182 -14.90 7.58 10.51
CA ALA A 182 -14.06 8.74 10.78
C ALA A 182 -14.50 10.02 10.03
N GLY A 183 -15.62 10.00 9.29
CA GLY A 183 -16.06 11.14 8.47
C GLY A 183 -15.06 11.52 7.36
N ALA A 184 -14.13 10.63 7.02
CA ALA A 184 -12.98 10.91 6.17
C ALA A 184 -13.29 10.66 4.69
N ALA A 185 -14.36 11.28 4.19
CA ALA A 185 -14.77 11.17 2.79
C ALA A 185 -13.73 11.78 1.83
N ARG A 186 -12.95 12.76 2.32
CA ARG A 186 -11.90 13.40 1.55
C ARG A 186 -10.66 12.51 1.49
N ILE A 187 -10.20 12.29 0.27
CA ILE A 187 -8.94 11.61 -0.03
C ILE A 187 -7.91 12.64 -0.46
N PHE A 188 -6.70 12.52 0.06
CA PHE A 188 -5.57 13.38 -0.24
C PHE A 188 -4.46 12.58 -0.90
N ASP A 189 -3.60 13.23 -1.66
CA ASP A 189 -2.30 12.67 -1.97
C ASP A 189 -1.34 12.93 -0.80
N ILE A 190 -0.53 11.95 -0.38
CA ILE A 190 0.50 12.14 0.64
C ILE A 190 1.42 13.32 0.33
N ARG A 191 1.65 13.57 -0.97
CA ARG A 191 2.49 14.66 -1.46
C ARG A 191 1.80 16.01 -1.29
N ASP A 192 0.48 16.08 -1.18
CA ASP A 192 -0.21 17.35 -0.97
C ASP A 192 -0.26 17.74 0.51
N VAL A 193 -0.05 16.74 1.39
CA VAL A 193 -0.23 16.86 2.83
C VAL A 193 1.09 17.07 3.56
N PHE A 194 2.16 16.37 3.17
CA PHE A 194 3.44 16.41 3.86
C PHE A 194 4.54 17.02 2.99
N GLU A 195 5.41 17.79 3.62
CA GLU A 195 6.63 18.29 2.98
C GLU A 195 7.74 17.24 3.02
N PRO A 196 8.69 17.28 2.07
CA PRO A 196 9.84 16.39 2.08
C PRO A 196 10.59 16.46 3.41
N VAL A 197 10.84 15.30 4.02
CA VAL A 197 11.66 15.21 5.23
C VAL A 197 13.14 15.12 4.86
N GLU A 198 13.97 15.91 5.53
CA GLU A 198 15.41 16.02 5.24
C GLU A 198 16.23 14.75 5.51
#